data_AF-A0A4Y8BD56-F1
#
_entry.id   AF-A0A4Y8BD56-F1
#
_cell.length_a   1.000
_cell.length_b   1.000
_cell.length_c   1.000
_cell.angle_alpha   90.00
_cell.angle_beta   90.00
_cell.angle_gamma   90.00
#
_symmetry.space_group_name_H-M   'P 1'
#
loop_
_entity.id
_entity.type
_entity.pdbx_description
1 polymer ?
#
loop_
_entity_poly.entity_id
_entity_poly.type
_entity_poly.pdbx_seq_one_letter_code
_entity_poly.pdbx_strand_id
1 'polypeptide(L)' 'IYFAQSADPVGKYTKEYTKVFFKAWEIKQNSPYKDYKPKYLDPNFYTGERSTLLEFKDWQSIYLKDPIKGAIAPWTKAE' A
#
# COMPACT_ATOMS: atom_id res chain seq x y z
N ILE A 1 8.87 -7.52 28.94
CA ILE A 1 10.31 -7.61 28.57
C ILE A 1 11.07 -6.73 29.54
N TYR A 2 11.95 -7.31 30.34
CA TYR A 2 12.83 -6.58 31.25
C TYR A 2 14.05 -6.14 30.46
N PHE A 3 14.27 -4.83 30.34
CA PHE A 3 15.53 -4.31 29.82
C PHE A 3 16.53 -4.35 30.96
N ALA A 4 17.36 -5.39 31.00
CA ALA A 4 18.52 -5.40 31.88
C ALA A 4 19.43 -4.23 31.49
N GLN A 5 19.88 -3.48 32.49
CA GLN A 5 20.81 -2.38 32.28
C GLN A 5 22.17 -2.96 31.88
N SER A 6 22.58 -2.78 30.62
CA SER A 6 23.88 -3.26 30.14
C SER A 6 25.01 -2.46 30.79
N ALA A 7 26.07 -3.14 31.20
CA ALA A 7 27.28 -2.52 31.76
C ALA A 7 28.16 -1.84 30.69
N ASP A 8 27.96 -2.16 29.40
CA ASP A 8 28.71 -1.61 28.28
C ASP A 8 28.09 -0.30 27.74
N PRO A 9 28.89 0.61 27.16
CA PRO A 9 28.38 1.79 26.46
C PRO A 9 27.56 1.32 25.24
N VAL A 10 26.25 1.28 25.46
CA VAL A 10 25.19 0.70 24.63
C VAL A 10 25.48 0.86 23.13
N GLY A 11 25.81 -0.24 22.44
CA GLY A 11 25.99 -0.25 21.00
C GLY A 11 24.67 0.05 20.28
N LYS A 12 24.59 1.19 19.57
CA LYS A 12 23.62 1.73 18.58
C LYS A 12 22.10 1.48 18.71
N TYR A 13 21.64 0.44 19.38
CA TYR A 13 20.24 0.12 19.67
C TYR A 13 19.83 0.78 20.99
N THR A 14 19.58 2.08 20.91
CA THR A 14 19.05 2.87 22.03
C THR A 14 17.66 2.37 22.43
N LYS A 15 17.32 2.53 23.72
CA LYS A 15 16.00 2.22 24.33
C LYS A 15 14.82 2.71 23.48
N GLU A 16 14.98 3.83 22.78
CA GLU A 16 13.95 4.43 21.94
C GLU A 16 13.67 3.63 20.66
N TYR A 17 14.69 3.09 19.96
CA TYR A 17 14.47 2.23 18.80
C TYR A 17 13.64 0.99 19.17
N THR A 18 13.95 0.41 20.33
CA THR A 18 13.24 -0.76 20.83
C THR A 18 11.79 -0.44 21.21
N LYS A 19 11.53 0.73 21.80
CA LYS A 19 10.15 1.20 22.07
C LYS A 19 9.35 1.38 20.78
N VAL A 20 9.95 1.99 19.76
CA VAL A 20 9.31 2.20 18.46
C VAL A 20 8.95 0.87 17.81
N PHE A 21 9.86 -0.11 17.86
CA PHE A 21 9.59 -1.46 17.35
C PHE A 21 8.38 -2.11 18.03
N PHE A 22 8.30 -2.08 19.36
CA PHE A 22 7.17 -2.68 20.08
C PHE A 22 5.86 -1.96 19.79
N LYS A 23 5.88 -0.62 19.71
CA LYS A 23 4.70 0.16 19.35
C LYS A 23 4.23 -0.16 17.93
N ALA A 24 5.15 -0.31 16.98
CA ALA A 24 4.81 -0.70 15.60
C ALA A 24 4.22 -2.12 15.55
N TRP A 25 4.78 -3.06 16.32
CA TRP A 25 4.24 -4.41 16.42
C TRP A 25 2.83 -4.42 17.03
N GLU A 26 2.60 -3.68 18.12
CA GLU A 26 1.28 -3.55 18.75
C GLU A 26 0.25 -2.97 17.78
N ILE A 27 0.59 -1.89 17.06
CA ILE A 27 -0.27 -1.30 16.01
C ILE A 27 -0.59 -2.34 14.94
N LYS A 28 0.39 -3.12 14.49
CA LYS A 28 0.17 -4.17 13.48
C LYS A 28 -0.76 -5.27 13.99
N GLN A 29 -0.62 -5.69 15.25
CA GLN A 29 -1.43 -6.76 15.84
C GLN A 29 -2.86 -6.34 16.16
N ASN A 30 -3.07 -5.07 16.50
CA ASN A 30 -4.37 -4.51 16.85
C ASN A 30 -5.02 -3.72 15.70
N SER A 31 -4.41 -3.70 14.51
CA SER A 31 -4.97 -3.03 13.35
C SER A 31 -6.30 -3.67 12.95
N PRO A 32 -7.36 -2.87 12.68
CA PRO A 32 -8.61 -3.40 12.14
C PRO A 32 -8.44 -4.03 10.76
N TYR A 33 -7.32 -3.75 10.08
CA TYR A 33 -6.99 -4.27 8.75
C TYR A 33 -5.89 -5.33 8.79
N LYS A 34 -5.60 -5.94 9.96
CA LYS A 34 -4.55 -6.96 10.11
C LYS A 34 -4.67 -8.11 9.11
N ASP A 35 -5.90 -8.53 8.83
CA ASP A 35 -6.22 -9.64 7.92
C ASP A 35 -6.60 -9.17 6.51
N TYR A 36 -6.38 -7.89 6.20
CA TYR A 36 -6.67 -7.35 4.88
C TYR A 36 -5.82 -8.06 3.82
N LYS A 37 -6.49 -8.68 2.84
CA LYS A 37 -5.87 -9.24 1.65
C LYS A 37 -6.13 -8.29 0.48
N PRO A 38 -5.09 -7.71 -0.14
CA PRO A 38 -5.27 -6.90 -1.32
C PRO A 38 -5.92 -7.74 -2.43
N LYS A 39 -6.97 -7.22 -3.05
CA LYS A 39 -7.54 -7.76 -4.29
C LYS A 39 -6.68 -7.24 -5.43
N TYR A 40 -5.81 -8.08 -5.98
CA TYR A 40 -5.03 -7.71 -7.16
C TYR A 40 -5.88 -7.83 -8.42
N LEU A 41 -5.52 -7.05 -9.44
CA LEU A 41 -6.08 -7.20 -10.78
C LEU A 41 -5.64 -8.55 -11.33
N ASP A 42 -6.60 -9.42 -11.54
CA ASP A 42 -6.45 -10.66 -12.29
C ASP A 42 -6.75 -10.38 -13.76
N PRO A 43 -5.77 -10.52 -14.67
CA PRO A 43 -5.96 -10.27 -16.09
C PRO A 43 -6.76 -11.36 -16.80
N ASN A 44 -7.08 -12.48 -16.15
CA ASN A 44 -7.72 -13.62 -16.79
C ASN A 44 -9.26 -13.57 -16.66
N PHE A 45 -9.91 -14.32 -17.55
CA PHE A 45 -11.35 -14.56 -17.50
C PHE A 45 -11.60 -16.00 -17.07
N TYR A 46 -12.45 -16.15 -16.05
CA TYR A 46 -12.91 -17.45 -15.57
C TYR A 46 -14.40 -17.58 -15.84
N THR A 47 -14.81 -18.69 -16.46
CA THR A 47 -16.20 -18.94 -16.85
C THR A 47 -17.09 -19.01 -15.61
N GLY A 48 -18.09 -18.12 -15.52
CA GLY A 48 -19.06 -18.10 -14.42
C GLY A 48 -18.67 -17.23 -13.22
N GLU A 49 -17.51 -16.57 -13.25
CA GLU A 49 -17.06 -15.67 -12.18
C GLU A 49 -16.97 -14.21 -12.65
N ARG A 50 -17.14 -13.27 -11.71
CA ARG A 50 -16.90 -11.84 -11.98
C ARG A 50 -15.40 -11.61 -12.07
N SER A 51 -14.90 -11.24 -13.26
CA SER A 51 -13.49 -10.91 -13.45
C SER A 51 -13.19 -9.49 -12.96
N THR A 52 -12.11 -9.37 -12.19
CA THR A 52 -11.59 -8.06 -11.76
C THR A 52 -11.15 -7.18 -12.94
N LEU A 53 -10.80 -7.78 -14.07
CA LEU A 53 -10.50 -7.07 -15.31
C LEU A 53 -11.72 -6.35 -15.87
N LEU A 54 -12.92 -6.92 -15.74
CA LEU A 54 -14.14 -6.28 -16.21
C LEU A 54 -14.49 -5.08 -15.34
N GLU A 55 -14.45 -5.24 -14.01
CA GLU A 55 -14.63 -4.16 -13.03
C GLU A 55 -13.64 -3.01 -13.30
N PHE A 56 -12.38 -3.35 -13.59
CA PHE A 56 -11.34 -2.38 -13.91
C PHE A 56 -11.61 -1.64 -15.23
N LYS A 57 -11.99 -2.36 -16.31
CA LYS A 57 -12.28 -1.74 -17.61
C LYS A 57 -13.47 -0.79 -17.56
N ASP A 58 -14.52 -1.15 -16.82
CA ASP A 58 -15.68 -0.29 -16.63
C ASP A 58 -15.25 1.01 -15.93
N TRP A 59 -14.48 0.90 -14.84
CA TRP A 59 -13.90 2.06 -14.16
C TRP A 59 -12.97 2.88 -15.07
N GLN A 60 -12.08 2.21 -15.82
CA GLN A 60 -11.14 2.84 -16.75
C GLN A 60 -11.88 3.65 -17.82
N SER A 61 -12.98 3.14 -18.36
CA SER A 61 -13.76 3.83 -19.40
C SER A 61 -14.37 5.16 -18.92
N ILE A 62 -14.64 5.28 -17.62
CA ILE A 62 -15.20 6.49 -17.02
C ILE A 62 -14.09 7.53 -16.78
N TYR A 63 -12.95 7.09 -16.21
CA TYR A 63 -11.95 8.00 -15.63
C TYR A 63 -10.65 8.12 -16.44
N LEU A 64 -10.27 7.09 -17.19
CA LEU A 64 -9.03 7.00 -17.96
C LEU A 64 -9.35 6.92 -19.45
N LYS A 65 -10.19 7.84 -19.92
CA LYS A 65 -10.43 7.99 -21.36
C LYS A 65 -9.12 8.40 -22.02
N ASP A 66 -8.80 7.76 -23.14
CA ASP A 66 -7.67 8.18 -23.94
C ASP A 66 -7.79 9.69 -24.23
N PRO A 67 -6.69 10.44 -24.11
CA PRO A 67 -6.69 11.83 -24.52
C PRO A 67 -7.08 11.87 -26.00
N ILE A 68 -7.90 12.86 -26.38
CA ILE A 68 -8.26 13.09 -27.78
C ILE A 68 -6.95 13.16 -28.57
N LYS A 69 -6.79 12.37 -29.63
CA LYS A 69 -5.58 12.40 -30.47
C LYS A 69 -5.30 13.84 -30.91
N GLY A 70 -4.15 14.39 -30.50
CA GLY A 70 -3.78 15.79 -30.73
C GLY A 70 -4.10 16.76 -29.59
N ALA A 71 -4.71 16.31 -28.49
CA ALA A 71 -4.88 17.10 -27.29
C ALA A 71 -3.54 17.20 -26.54
N ILE A 72 -3.00 18.43 -26.49
CA ILE A 72 -1.92 18.81 -25.58
C ILE A 72 -2.43 18.53 -24.16
N ALA A 73 -1.72 17.71 -23.41
CA ALA A 73 -2.06 17.43 -22.03
C ALA A 73 -2.20 18.76 -21.25
N PRO A 74 -3.17 18.89 -20.33
CA PRO A 74 -3.45 20.18 -19.69
C PRO A 74 -2.22 20.77 -18.97
N TRP A 75 -1.28 19.92 -18.52
CA TRP A 75 -0.03 20.35 -17.89
C TRP A 75 1.09 20.73 -18.87
N THR A 76 0.98 20.41 -20.17
CA THR A 76 2.00 20.75 -21.18
C THR A 76 1.70 22.05 -21.93
N LYS A 77 0.71 22.85 -21.49
CA LYS A 77 0.45 24.20 -22.04
C LYS A 77 1.29 25.31 -21.37
N ALA A 78 2.08 24.98 -20.35
CA ALA A 78 2.76 25.95 -19.49
C ALA A 78 4.28 26.10 -19.75
N GLU A 79 4.82 25.52 -20.82
CA GLU A 79 6.21 25.72 -21.25
C GLU A 79 6.32 26.69 -22.42
#